data_AF-A0A1Y5ECB9-F1
#
_entry.id   AF-A0A1Y5ECB9-F1
#
_cell.length_a   1.000
_cell.length_b   1.000
_cell.length_c   1.000
_cell.angle_alpha   90.00
_cell.angle_beta   90.00
_cell.angle_gamma   90.00
#
_symmetry.space_group_name_H-M   'P 1'
#
loop_
_entity.id
_entity.type
_entity.pdbx_description
1 polymer ?
#
loop_
_entity_poly.entity_id
_entity_poly.type
_entity_poly.pdbx_seq_one_letter_code
_entity_poly.pdbx_strand_id
1 'polypeptide(L)'
;MTSGVVATEGSEVIEAAEVIETPLPEPKIDAQGRSYATGKRKNAIARVWIKPGTGKITINGRDQETYFARPVLRMILAQAFEIAGRSDQFDVVCTAKGGGLSGQAGAVRHGISKALTYYEPALRRPLKAAGFLTRDSRVVERKKYGRAKARRSFQFSKR
;
A
#
# COMPACT_ATOMS: atom_id res chain seq x y z
N MET A 1 49.36 25.44 40.96
CA MET A 1 50.15 24.48 40.15
C MET A 1 49.53 23.11 40.31
N THR A 2 49.64 22.29 39.27
CA THR A 2 49.15 20.91 39.06
C THR A 2 47.67 20.66 38.78
N SER A 3 47.47 20.10 37.56
CA SER A 3 46.54 19.04 37.16
C SER A 3 45.22 19.45 36.49
N GLY A 4 45.19 19.30 35.15
CA GLY A 4 43.97 19.46 34.36
C GLY A 4 44.12 19.13 32.87
N VAL A 5 44.55 17.90 32.58
CA VAL A 5 44.19 17.01 31.45
C VAL A 5 44.07 17.57 30.00
N VAL A 6 44.86 16.92 29.16
CA VAL A 6 44.96 16.89 27.69
C VAL A 6 43.69 16.33 27.02
N ALA A 7 43.26 16.92 25.89
CA ALA A 7 42.79 16.18 24.70
C ALA A 7 42.61 17.13 23.50
N THR A 8 43.59 17.14 22.60
CA THR A 8 43.49 17.59 21.21
C THR A 8 43.02 16.44 20.32
N GLU A 9 42.26 16.81 19.28
CA GLU A 9 42.09 16.14 17.98
C GLU A 9 41.27 14.85 17.86
N GLY A 10 40.53 14.79 16.75
CA GLY A 10 39.68 13.69 16.29
C GLY A 10 38.50 14.22 15.48
N SER A 11 38.75 14.75 14.27
CA SER A 11 38.46 14.07 12.99
C SER A 11 36.95 13.93 12.72
N GLU A 12 36.37 14.82 11.92
CA GLU A 12 36.14 14.62 10.48
C GLU A 12 35.43 13.30 10.12
N VAL A 13 34.45 13.45 9.22
CA VAL A 13 33.79 12.43 8.39
C VAL A 13 33.07 11.29 9.11
N ILE A 14 31.76 11.50 9.34
CA ILE A 14 30.83 10.36 9.25
C ILE A 14 30.58 10.16 7.76
N GLU A 15 31.33 9.19 7.26
CA GLU A 15 31.31 8.61 5.93
C GLU A 15 29.96 8.63 5.23
N ALA A 16 30.03 9.05 3.97
CA ALA A 16 29.06 8.74 2.94
C ALA A 16 28.71 7.24 3.02
N ALA A 17 27.49 6.95 3.47
CA ALA A 17 26.89 5.64 3.26
C ALA A 17 26.75 5.47 1.75
N GLU A 18 27.63 4.66 1.17
CA GLU A 18 27.63 4.26 -0.21
C GLU A 18 26.20 3.91 -0.63
N VAL A 19 25.65 4.77 -1.49
CA VAL A 19 24.44 4.47 -2.22
C VAL A 19 24.82 3.35 -3.16
N ILE A 20 24.60 2.11 -2.74
CA ILE A 20 24.56 0.97 -3.64
C ILE A 20 23.50 1.34 -4.68
N GLU A 21 23.92 1.81 -5.84
CA GLU A 21 23.09 2.04 -7.02
C GLU A 21 22.57 0.67 -7.46
N THR A 22 21.56 0.19 -6.75
CA THR A 22 20.78 -0.94 -7.20
C THR A 22 20.07 -0.44 -8.45
N PRO A 23 20.27 -1.06 -9.63
CA PRO A 23 19.65 -0.59 -10.85
C PRO A 23 18.15 -0.51 -10.62
N LEU A 24 17.59 0.69 -10.80
CA LEU A 24 16.16 0.90 -10.65
C LEU A 24 15.44 -0.01 -11.67
N PRO A 25 14.47 -0.82 -11.24
CA PRO A 25 13.78 -1.73 -12.15
C PRO A 25 13.11 -0.94 -13.28
N GLU A 26 13.19 -1.44 -14.51
CA GLU A 26 12.60 -0.79 -15.68
C GLU A 26 11.09 -0.55 -15.48
N PRO A 27 10.59 0.64 -15.85
CA PRO A 27 9.18 0.96 -15.70
C PRO A 27 8.34 0.10 -16.64
N LYS A 28 7.32 -0.56 -16.10
CA LYS A 28 6.38 -1.39 -16.87
C LYS A 28 5.20 -0.52 -17.27
N ILE A 29 5.32 0.07 -18.45
CA ILE A 29 4.34 0.97 -19.05
C ILE A 29 3.83 0.35 -20.34
N ASP A 30 2.52 0.29 -20.51
CA ASP A 30 1.89 -0.18 -21.74
C ASP A 30 2.07 0.86 -22.86
N ALA A 31 1.81 0.45 -24.11
CA ALA A 31 1.86 1.34 -25.29
C ALA A 31 0.98 2.61 -25.18
N GLN A 32 0.02 2.63 -24.25
CA GLN A 32 -0.86 3.77 -23.97
C GLN A 32 -0.40 4.65 -22.79
N GLY A 33 0.82 4.46 -22.27
CA GLY A 33 1.33 5.22 -21.13
C GLY A 33 0.67 4.86 -19.80
N ARG A 34 0.07 3.66 -19.70
CA ARG A 34 -0.66 3.20 -18.52
C ARG A 34 0.14 2.12 -17.80
N SER A 35 0.03 2.09 -16.48
CA SER A 35 0.60 1.01 -15.68
C SER A 35 -0.51 0.15 -15.08
N TYR A 36 -0.40 -1.16 -15.29
CA TYR A 36 -1.33 -2.16 -14.78
C TYR A 36 -0.84 -2.77 -13.47
N ALA A 37 -1.72 -2.85 -12.48
CA ALA A 37 -1.47 -3.63 -11.28
C ALA A 37 -2.72 -4.34 -10.76
N THR A 38 -2.47 -5.36 -9.96
CA THR A 38 -3.52 -6.07 -9.24
C THR A 38 -3.32 -5.98 -7.74
N GLY A 39 -4.43 -5.69 -7.06
CA GLY A 39 -4.53 -5.68 -5.61
C GLY A 39 -5.50 -6.72 -5.10
N LYS A 40 -5.21 -7.33 -3.95
CA LYS A 40 -6.07 -8.33 -3.33
C LYS A 40 -6.11 -8.14 -1.81
N ARG A 41 -7.29 -8.21 -1.22
CA ARG A 41 -7.49 -8.23 0.24
C ARG A 41 -8.68 -9.11 0.59
N LYS A 42 -8.47 -10.12 1.45
CA LYS A 42 -9.49 -11.16 1.70
C LYS A 42 -9.98 -11.73 0.36
N ASN A 43 -11.29 -11.63 0.10
CA ASN A 43 -11.95 -12.07 -1.13
C ASN A 43 -12.12 -10.95 -2.17
N ALA A 44 -11.66 -9.73 -1.87
CA ALA A 44 -11.74 -8.60 -2.80
C ALA A 44 -10.53 -8.58 -3.73
N ILE A 45 -10.79 -8.41 -5.02
CA ILE A 45 -9.80 -8.30 -6.09
C ILE A 45 -10.01 -6.95 -6.78
N ALA A 46 -8.93 -6.20 -6.95
CA ALA A 46 -8.91 -4.93 -7.67
C ALA A 46 -7.92 -5.02 -8.83
N ARG A 47 -8.39 -4.69 -10.04
CA ARG A 47 -7.56 -4.46 -11.21
C ARG A 47 -7.44 -2.95 -11.39
N VAL A 48 -6.24 -2.42 -11.32
CA VAL A 48 -5.99 -0.98 -11.30
C VAL A 48 -5.14 -0.60 -12.50
N TRP A 49 -5.58 0.45 -13.19
CA TRP A 49 -4.87 1.10 -14.27
C TRP A 49 -4.58 2.53 -13.83
N ILE A 50 -3.31 2.93 -13.91
CA ILE A 50 -2.89 4.30 -13.63
C ILE A 50 -2.48 4.97 -14.95
N LYS A 51 -2.88 6.24 -15.10
CA LYS A 51 -2.47 7.12 -16.19
C LYS A 51 -2.06 8.49 -15.59
N PRO A 52 -1.03 9.17 -16.08
CA PRO A 52 -0.79 10.57 -15.72
C PRO A 52 -2.00 11.44 -16.13
N GLY A 53 -2.47 12.30 -15.23
CA GLY A 53 -3.71 13.05 -15.41
C GLY A 53 -4.07 13.99 -14.25
N THR A 54 -5.36 14.17 -14.03
CA THR A 54 -5.95 15.20 -13.13
C THR A 54 -6.30 14.72 -11.72
N GLY A 55 -5.92 13.50 -11.33
CA GLY A 55 -6.25 12.95 -10.02
C GLY A 55 -7.63 12.29 -9.92
N LYS A 56 -8.32 12.05 -11.03
CA LYS A 56 -9.66 11.45 -11.03
C LYS A 56 -9.60 9.95 -10.75
N ILE A 57 -10.33 9.50 -9.73
CA ILE A 57 -10.39 8.09 -9.33
C ILE A 57 -11.77 7.52 -9.67
N THR A 58 -11.83 6.70 -10.71
CA THR A 58 -13.05 6.03 -11.17
C THR A 58 -13.03 4.55 -10.80
N ILE A 59 -14.10 4.07 -10.17
CA ILE A 59 -14.24 2.69 -9.68
C ILE A 59 -15.48 2.05 -10.30
N ASN A 60 -15.30 1.01 -11.11
CA ASN A 60 -16.38 0.30 -11.81
C ASN A 60 -17.31 1.25 -12.61
N GLY A 61 -16.75 2.31 -13.20
CA GLY A 61 -17.51 3.31 -13.97
C GLY A 61 -18.28 4.34 -13.13
N ARG A 62 -18.07 4.37 -11.81
CA ARG A 62 -18.62 5.38 -10.90
C ARG A 62 -17.50 6.17 -10.23
N ASP A 63 -17.81 7.37 -9.78
CA ASP A 63 -16.86 8.18 -9.01
C ASP A 63 -16.58 7.55 -7.64
N GLN A 64 -15.38 7.82 -7.09
CA GLN A 64 -14.96 7.32 -5.78
C GLN A 64 -15.90 7.76 -4.65
N GLU A 65 -16.51 8.94 -4.74
CA GLU A 65 -17.41 9.45 -3.70
C GLU A 65 -18.72 8.69 -3.65
N THR A 66 -19.27 8.40 -4.84
CA THR A 66 -20.50 7.63 -4.99
C THR A 66 -20.30 6.16 -4.65
N TYR A 67 -19.14 5.58 -4.99
CA TYR A 67 -18.86 4.17 -4.71
C TYR A 67 -18.52 3.93 -3.23
N PHE A 68 -17.69 4.80 -2.64
CA PHE A 68 -17.29 4.74 -1.24
C PHE A 68 -17.98 5.82 -0.43
N ALA A 69 -19.24 5.57 -0.07
CA ALA A 69 -20.05 6.49 0.74
C ALA A 69 -19.40 6.89 2.08
N ARG A 70 -18.52 6.05 2.64
CA ARG A 70 -17.82 6.34 3.90
C ARG A 70 -16.51 7.11 3.64
N PRO A 71 -16.29 8.29 4.25
CA PRO A 71 -15.07 9.08 4.05
C PRO A 71 -13.80 8.33 4.47
N VAL A 72 -13.87 7.48 5.51
CA VAL A 72 -12.73 6.65 5.95
C VAL A 72 -12.20 5.76 4.81
N LEU A 73 -13.06 5.25 3.93
CA LEU A 73 -12.63 4.41 2.81
C LEU A 73 -11.95 5.23 1.70
N ARG A 74 -12.36 6.49 1.52
CA ARG A 74 -11.72 7.45 0.61
C ARG A 74 -10.33 7.84 1.10
N MET A 75 -10.18 8.10 2.40
CA MET A 75 -8.88 8.39 3.02
C MET A 75 -7.88 7.24 2.81
N ILE A 76 -8.33 5.98 2.90
CA ILE A 76 -7.47 4.82 2.65
C ILE A 76 -6.91 4.81 1.21
N LEU A 77 -7.65 5.31 0.23
CA LEU A 77 -7.17 5.44 -1.15
C LEU A 77 -6.13 6.57 -1.25
N ALA A 78 -6.45 7.74 -0.68
CA ALA A 78 -5.61 8.93 -0.69
C ALA A 78 -4.23 8.70 -0.07
N GLN A 79 -4.16 7.91 1.02
CA GLN A 79 -2.91 7.53 1.69
C GLN A 79 -1.81 7.04 0.74
N ALA A 80 -2.15 6.29 -0.31
CA ALA A 80 -1.15 5.80 -1.26
C ALA A 80 -0.50 6.93 -2.07
N PHE A 81 -1.26 7.98 -2.38
CA PHE A 81 -0.79 9.16 -3.10
C PHE A 81 -0.04 10.14 -2.21
N GLU A 82 -0.52 10.33 -0.97
CA GLU A 82 0.13 11.18 0.04
C GLU A 82 1.57 10.71 0.31
N ILE A 83 1.77 9.40 0.52
CA ILE A 83 3.12 8.86 0.79
C ILE A 83 4.02 8.90 -0.44
N ALA A 84 3.44 8.79 -1.64
CA ALA A 84 4.19 8.95 -2.88
C ALA A 84 4.57 10.41 -3.15
N GLY A 85 3.96 11.39 -2.47
CA GLY A 85 4.12 12.82 -2.78
C GLY A 85 3.58 13.19 -4.16
N ARG A 86 2.68 12.38 -4.70
CA ARG A 86 2.12 12.51 -6.06
C ARG A 86 0.60 12.65 -6.00
N SER A 87 0.12 13.53 -5.13
CA SER A 87 -1.28 13.95 -5.12
C SER A 87 -1.64 14.57 -6.47
N ASP A 88 -2.83 14.26 -6.98
CA ASP A 88 -3.46 14.89 -8.15
C ASP A 88 -2.75 14.74 -9.51
N GLN A 89 -1.67 13.97 -9.59
CA GLN A 89 -0.90 13.76 -10.83
C GLN A 89 -1.37 12.56 -11.65
N PHE A 90 -2.19 11.68 -11.05
CA PHE A 90 -2.53 10.39 -11.63
C PHE A 90 -4.04 10.15 -11.63
N ASP A 91 -4.59 9.90 -12.82
CA ASP A 91 -5.93 9.34 -12.95
C ASP A 91 -5.89 7.83 -12.72
N VAL A 92 -6.85 7.32 -11.97
CA VAL A 92 -6.99 5.89 -11.66
C VAL A 92 -8.29 5.36 -12.21
N VAL A 93 -8.17 4.30 -13.02
CA VAL A 93 -9.32 3.49 -13.43
C VAL A 93 -9.21 2.13 -12.75
N CYS A 94 -10.13 1.86 -11.84
CA CYS A 94 -10.16 0.62 -11.09
C CYS A 94 -11.40 -0.22 -11.41
N THR A 95 -11.19 -1.52 -11.62
CA THR A 95 -12.24 -2.52 -11.61
C THR A 95 -12.12 -3.38 -10.35
N ALA A 96 -13.08 -3.27 -9.43
CA ALA A 96 -13.10 -4.02 -8.18
C ALA A 96 -14.21 -5.07 -8.19
N LYS A 97 -13.89 -6.31 -7.81
CA LYS A 97 -14.82 -7.44 -7.73
C LYS A 97 -14.62 -8.24 -6.45
N GLY A 98 -15.73 -8.76 -5.90
CA GLY A 98 -15.72 -9.61 -4.71
C GLY A 98 -15.54 -8.87 -3.38
N GLY A 99 -15.78 -9.58 -2.28
CA GLY A 99 -15.71 -9.03 -0.93
C GLY A 99 -16.79 -7.98 -0.64
N GLY A 100 -16.51 -7.08 0.30
CA GLY A 100 -17.32 -5.89 0.58
C GLY A 100 -16.50 -4.61 0.44
N LEU A 101 -17.14 -3.44 0.57
CA LEU A 101 -16.55 -2.12 0.29
C LEU A 101 -15.21 -1.87 1.03
N SER A 102 -15.12 -2.22 2.32
CA SER A 102 -13.87 -2.06 3.09
C SER A 102 -12.74 -2.98 2.61
N GLY A 103 -13.08 -4.20 2.18
CA GLY A 103 -12.12 -5.13 1.59
C GLY A 103 -11.63 -4.62 0.22
N GLN A 104 -12.56 -4.09 -0.58
CA GLN A 104 -12.27 -3.51 -1.88
C GLN A 104 -11.37 -2.29 -1.76
N ALA A 105 -11.67 -1.31 -0.89
CA ALA A 105 -10.82 -0.14 -0.68
C ALA A 105 -9.37 -0.51 -0.35
N GLY A 106 -9.17 -1.50 0.53
CA GLY A 106 -7.83 -2.01 0.85
C GLY A 106 -7.15 -2.74 -0.32
N ALA A 107 -7.91 -3.43 -1.17
CA ALA A 107 -7.39 -4.04 -2.38
C ALA A 107 -6.99 -2.97 -3.41
N VAL A 108 -7.81 -1.93 -3.60
CA VAL A 108 -7.51 -0.81 -4.51
C VAL A 108 -6.25 -0.07 -4.06
N ARG A 109 -6.12 0.27 -2.78
CA ARG A 109 -4.89 0.90 -2.23
C ARG A 109 -3.63 0.10 -2.56
N HIS A 110 -3.68 -1.22 -2.36
CA HIS A 110 -2.56 -2.11 -2.67
C HIS A 110 -2.28 -2.18 -4.18
N GLY A 111 -3.31 -2.14 -5.01
CA GLY A 111 -3.18 -2.05 -6.47
C GLY A 111 -2.53 -0.74 -6.93
N ILE A 112 -2.99 0.40 -6.40
CA ILE A 112 -2.42 1.74 -6.70
C ILE A 112 -0.94 1.77 -6.35
N SER A 113 -0.58 1.32 -5.15
CA SER A 113 0.82 1.33 -4.68
C SER A 113 1.75 0.52 -5.58
N LYS A 114 1.26 -0.62 -6.11
CA LYS A 114 2.00 -1.44 -7.08
C LYS A 114 2.10 -0.76 -8.44
N ALA A 115 1.02 -0.18 -8.94
CA ALA A 115 1.02 0.52 -10.21
C ALA A 115 1.96 1.73 -10.19
N LEU A 116 1.99 2.50 -9.09
CA LEU A 116 2.93 3.60 -8.89
C LEU A 116 4.39 3.13 -8.93
N THR A 117 4.69 1.97 -8.34
CA THR A 117 6.04 1.39 -8.38
C THR A 117 6.45 0.93 -9.78
N TYR A 118 5.50 0.50 -10.61
CA TYR A 118 5.77 0.13 -12.00
C TYR A 118 5.92 1.34 -12.91
N TYR A 119 5.29 2.46 -12.58
CA TYR A 119 5.45 3.72 -13.30
C TYR A 119 6.78 4.39 -12.93
N GLU A 120 7.03 4.56 -11.63
CA GLU A 120 8.27 5.14 -11.10
C GLU A 120 8.91 4.19 -10.08
N PRO A 121 9.99 3.48 -10.45
CA PRO A 121 10.64 2.52 -9.56
C PRO A 121 11.28 3.15 -8.31
N ALA A 122 11.61 4.45 -8.37
CA ALA A 122 12.17 5.21 -7.24
C ALA A 122 11.19 5.30 -6.05
N LEU A 123 9.88 5.30 -6.30
CA LEU A 123 8.85 5.36 -5.26
C LEU A 123 8.72 4.07 -4.44
N ARG A 124 9.44 3.00 -4.81
CA ARG A 124 9.38 1.73 -4.10
C ARG A 124 9.84 1.85 -2.65
N ARG A 125 10.90 2.62 -2.37
CA ARG A 125 11.47 2.76 -1.02
C ARG A 125 10.48 3.37 -0.02
N PRO A 126 9.88 4.55 -0.28
CA PRO A 126 8.88 5.12 0.63
C PRO A 126 7.62 4.23 0.76
N LEU A 127 7.12 3.66 -0.34
CA LEU A 127 5.93 2.80 -0.31
C LEU A 127 6.17 1.47 0.42
N LYS A 128 7.40 0.95 0.39
CA LYS A 128 7.80 -0.23 1.17
C LYS A 128 7.89 0.10 2.66
N ALA A 129 8.50 1.24 3.01
CA ALA A 129 8.60 1.69 4.40
C ALA A 129 7.22 1.90 5.03
N ALA A 130 6.27 2.45 4.29
CA ALA A 130 4.88 2.60 4.72
C ALA A 130 4.05 1.30 4.74
N GLY A 131 4.61 0.18 4.27
CA GLY A 131 3.96 -1.13 4.29
C GLY A 131 2.84 -1.33 3.25
N PHE A 132 2.73 -0.48 2.23
CA PHE A 132 1.66 -0.59 1.22
C PHE A 132 1.91 -1.63 0.13
N LEU A 133 3.18 -2.01 -0.07
CA LEU A 133 3.57 -3.10 -0.97
C LEU A 133 3.33 -4.50 -0.39
N THR A 134 3.09 -4.61 0.91
CA THR A 134 2.79 -5.89 1.56
C THR A 134 1.31 -6.20 1.44
N ARG A 135 0.97 -7.41 0.97
CA ARG A 135 -0.42 -7.86 0.91
C ARG A 135 -0.92 -8.17 2.32
N ASP A 136 -2.08 -7.63 2.70
CA ASP A 136 -2.79 -8.02 3.93
C ASP A 136 -3.22 -9.49 3.82
N SER A 137 -2.57 -10.36 4.60
CA SER A 137 -2.75 -11.81 4.60
C SER A 137 -4.02 -12.28 5.33
N ARG A 138 -4.74 -11.37 6.00
CA ARG A 138 -5.95 -11.72 6.76
C ARG A 138 -6.99 -12.39 5.87
N VAL A 139 -7.44 -13.56 6.30
CA VAL A 139 -8.53 -14.33 5.69
C VAL A 139 -9.48 -14.78 6.80
N VAL A 140 -10.76 -14.94 6.46
CA VAL A 140 -11.74 -15.49 7.42
C VAL A 140 -11.40 -16.94 7.67
N GLU A 141 -11.09 -17.27 8.93
CA GLU A 141 -10.85 -18.66 9.32
C GLU A 141 -12.11 -19.50 9.12
N ARG A 142 -11.92 -20.73 8.64
CA ARG A 142 -13.02 -21.70 8.50
C ARG A 142 -13.62 -22.06 9.86
N LYS A 143 -14.89 -22.49 9.85
CA LYS A 143 -15.50 -23.12 11.03
C LYS A 143 -14.79 -24.44 11.32
N LYS A 144 -14.42 -24.66 12.59
CA LYS A 144 -13.85 -25.93 13.07
C LYS A 144 -14.97 -26.79 13.66
N TYR A 145 -14.87 -28.11 13.51
CA TYR A 145 -15.84 -29.03 14.10
C TYR A 145 -15.83 -28.89 15.64
N GLY A 146 -16.97 -29.16 16.29
CA GLY A 146 -17.13 -28.99 17.73
C GLY A 146 -17.10 -27.53 18.24
N ARG A 147 -17.09 -26.54 17.34
CA ARG A 147 -17.13 -25.10 17.69
C ARG A 147 -18.28 -24.38 16.98
N ALA A 148 -18.83 -23.37 17.64
CA ALA A 148 -19.92 -22.55 17.10
C ALA A 148 -19.44 -21.66 15.94
N LYS A 149 -18.21 -21.13 16.02
CA LYS A 149 -17.52 -20.37 14.95
C LYS A 149 -16.06 -20.84 14.84
N ALA A 150 -15.20 -20.11 14.12
CA ALA A 150 -13.78 -20.45 13.97
C ALA A 150 -13.07 -20.70 15.33
N ARG A 151 -13.33 -19.84 16.31
CA ARG A 151 -12.72 -19.92 17.66
C ARG A 151 -13.72 -20.10 18.80
N ARG A 152 -14.94 -19.58 18.69
CA ARG A 152 -15.99 -19.65 19.72
C ARG A 152 -16.39 -21.10 20.01
N SER A 153 -16.06 -21.60 21.20
CA SER A 153 -16.56 -22.87 21.74
C SER A 153 -17.97 -22.71 22.29
N PHE A 154 -18.67 -23.83 22.47
CA PHE A 154 -19.88 -23.88 23.29
C PHE A 154 -19.50 -23.74 24.77
N GLN A 155 -20.47 -23.35 25.60
CA GLN A 155 -20.28 -23.31 27.05
C GLN A 155 -20.07 -24.73 27.58
N PHE A 156 -19.05 -24.93 28.41
CA PHE A 156 -18.78 -26.20 29.09
C PHE A 156 -19.35 -26.14 30.51
N SER A 157 -20.21 -27.08 30.91
CA SER A 157 -20.59 -27.24 32.31
C SER A 157 -19.68 -28.26 32.98
N LYS A 158 -18.86 -27.82 33.93
CA LYS A 158 -18.08 -28.71 34.80
C LYS A 158 -19.05 -29.32 35.83
N ARG A 159 -19.11 -30.65 35.91
CA ARG A 159 -19.80 -31.40 36.97
C ARG A 159 -18.77 -31.99 37.92
#